data_AF-A0A2H0FRG8-F1
#
_entry.id   AF-A0A2H0FRG8-F1
#
_cell.length_a   1.000
_cell.length_b   1.000
_cell.length_c   1.000
_cell.angle_alpha   90.00
_cell.angle_beta   90.00
_cell.angle_gamma   90.00
#
_symmetry.space_group_name_H-M   'P 1'
#
loop_
_entity.id
_entity.type
_entity.pdbx_description
1 polymer ?
#
loop_
_entity_poly.entity_id
_entity_poly.type
_entity_poly.pdbx_seq_one_letter_code
_entity_poly.pdbx_strand_id
1 'polypeptide(L)'
;MYLDFAELQAMEEIPMKMKDWIERLDEFLKTSRKKILNNFGNTSLEKAINKAKFEYKKYREAEDMKYISDFDREMKKLLKSEKKDEKDK
;
A
#
# COMPACT_ATOMS: atom_id res chain seq x y z
N MET A 1 -14.90 2.20 13.91
CA MET A 1 -15.64 1.34 14.87
C MET A 1 -14.81 0.15 15.37
N TYR A 2 -14.32 -0.78 14.53
CA TYR A 2 -13.36 -1.80 15.02
C TYR A 2 -11.98 -1.22 15.36
N LEU A 3 -11.49 -0.26 14.55
CA LEU A 3 -10.24 0.46 14.85
C LEU A 3 -10.37 1.33 16.11
N ASP A 4 -11.49 2.03 16.27
CA ASP A 4 -11.77 2.84 17.46
C ASP A 4 -11.83 1.96 18.73
N PHE A 5 -12.34 0.72 18.63
CA PHE A 5 -12.28 -0.26 19.71
C PHE A 5 -10.82 -0.66 20.02
N ALA A 6 -10.01 -0.91 18.99
CA ALA A 6 -8.60 -1.25 19.17
C ALA A 6 -7.80 -0.08 19.78
N GLU A 7 -8.10 1.15 19.39
CA GLU A 7 -7.52 2.36 19.95
C GLU A 7 -7.87 2.51 21.44
N LEU A 8 -9.14 2.29 21.80
CA LEU A 8 -9.56 2.33 23.20
C LEU A 8 -8.88 1.24 24.05
N GLN A 9 -8.79 0.01 23.55
CA GLN A 9 -8.07 -1.06 24.25
C GLN A 9 -6.57 -0.76 24.41
N ALA A 10 -5.96 -0.08 23.44
CA ALA A 10 -4.58 0.37 23.54
C ALA A 10 -4.41 1.51 24.57
N MET A 11 -5.36 2.46 24.62
CA MET A 11 -5.38 3.53 25.63
C MET A 11 -5.58 3.00 27.04
N GLU A 12 -6.37 1.93 27.20
CA GLU A 12 -6.61 1.25 28.48
C GLU A 12 -5.48 0.29 28.88
N GLU A 13 -4.42 0.20 28.08
CA GLU A 13 -3.27 -0.70 28.28
C GLU A 13 -3.67 -2.18 28.45
N ILE A 14 -4.75 -2.61 27.80
CA ILE A 14 -5.23 -3.99 27.89
C ILE A 14 -4.42 -4.85 26.91
N PRO A 15 -3.56 -5.76 27.40
CA PRO A 15 -2.76 -6.59 26.53
C PRO A 15 -3.65 -7.64 25.86
N MET A 16 -3.68 -7.64 24.52
CA MET A 16 -4.40 -8.62 23.72
C MET A 16 -3.43 -9.36 22.80
N LYS A 17 -3.59 -10.68 22.66
CA LYS A 17 -2.84 -11.48 21.69
C LYS A 17 -3.47 -11.34 20.30
N MET A 18 -2.68 -11.62 19.26
CA MET A 18 -3.17 -11.63 17.87
C MET A 18 -4.39 -12.53 17.67
N LYS A 19 -4.49 -13.63 18.41
CA LYS A 19 -5.65 -14.52 18.37
C LYS A 19 -6.92 -13.83 18.88
N ASP A 20 -6.81 -13.08 19.98
CA ASP A 20 -7.94 -12.40 20.61
C ASP A 20 -8.49 -11.29 19.69
N TRP A 21 -7.61 -10.61 18.96
CA TRP A 21 -8.00 -9.65 17.91
C TRP A 21 -8.79 -10.31 16.78
N ILE A 22 -8.41 -11.52 16.35
CA ILE A 22 -9.14 -12.25 15.30
C ILE A 22 -10.56 -12.58 15.78
N GLU A 23 -10.71 -13.08 17.02
CA GLU A 23 -12.00 -13.43 17.59
C GLU A 23 -12.92 -12.18 17.70
N ARG A 24 -12.38 -11.04 18.16
CA ARG A 24 -13.13 -9.77 18.24
C ARG A 24 -13.54 -9.25 16.87
N LEU A 25 -12.69 -9.39 15.86
CA LEU A 25 -13.02 -8.99 14.50
C LEU A 25 -14.17 -9.84 13.95
N ASP A 26 -14.14 -11.16 14.17
CA ASP A 26 -15.22 -12.06 13.75
C ASP A 26 -16.55 -11.74 14.45
N GLU A 27 -16.53 -11.44 15.75
CA GLU A 27 -17.71 -10.96 16.50
C GLU A 27 -18.27 -9.65 15.92
N PHE A 28 -17.38 -8.70 15.60
CA PHE A 28 -17.76 -7.43 14.98
C PHE A 28 -18.42 -7.65 13.61
N LEU A 29 -17.84 -8.53 12.79
CA LEU A 29 -18.38 -8.87 11.48
C LEU A 29 -19.76 -9.53 11.59
N LYS A 30 -19.96 -10.47 12.51
CA LYS A 30 -21.29 -11.07 12.80
C LYS A 30 -22.32 -10.02 13.17
N THR A 31 -21.97 -9.11 14.09
CA THR A 31 -22.85 -8.04 14.58
C THR A 31 -23.23 -7.07 13.45
N SER A 32 -22.29 -6.80 12.54
CA SER A 32 -22.52 -5.97 11.34
C SER A 32 -23.33 -6.66 10.23
N ARG A 33 -23.87 -7.86 10.48
CA ARG A 33 -24.57 -8.73 9.51
C ARG A 33 -23.71 -9.07 8.28
N LYS A 34 -22.38 -8.97 8.38
CA LYS A 34 -21.46 -9.43 7.35
C LYS A 34 -21.22 -10.92 7.54
N LYS A 35 -21.22 -11.66 6.43
CA LYS A 35 -20.87 -13.09 6.46
C LYS A 35 -19.38 -13.23 6.73
N ILE A 36 -19.02 -13.99 7.75
CA ILE A 36 -17.63 -14.42 7.93
C ILE A 36 -17.32 -15.39 6.78
N LEU A 37 -16.22 -15.12 6.10
CA LEU A 37 -15.68 -16.02 5.08
C LEU A 37 -15.04 -17.21 5.80
N ASN A 38 -15.81 -18.28 6.01
CA ASN A 38 -15.29 -19.53 6.57
C ASN A 38 -14.47 -20.36 5.57
N ASN A 39 -14.48 -19.96 4.29
CA ASN A 39 -13.82 -20.67 3.21
C ASN A 39 -12.87 -19.71 2.50
N PHE A 40 -11.73 -19.42 3.14
CA PHE A 40 -10.71 -18.46 2.69
C PHE A 40 -10.01 -18.88 1.37
N GLY A 41 -10.38 -20.03 0.81
CA GLY A 41 -9.70 -20.67 -0.30
C GLY A 41 -8.35 -21.25 0.15
N ASN A 42 -7.95 -22.40 -0.42
CA ASN A 42 -6.64 -23.01 -0.18
C ASN A 42 -5.53 -22.34 -0.99
N THR A 43 -5.49 -21.01 -1.02
CA THR A 43 -4.36 -20.32 -1.65
C THR A 43 -3.20 -20.34 -0.65
N SER A 44 -2.24 -21.24 -0.87
CA SER A 44 -0.98 -21.26 -0.11
C SER A 44 -0.38 -19.85 -0.06
N LEU A 45 0.16 -19.46 1.09
CA LEU A 45 0.89 -18.22 1.30
C LEU A 45 1.93 -17.97 0.19
N GLU A 46 2.59 -19.04 -0.26
CA GLU A 46 3.57 -19.00 -1.35
C GLU A 46 2.96 -18.53 -2.67
N LYS A 47 1.76 -19.03 -3.02
CA LYS A 47 1.05 -18.61 -4.24
C LYS A 47 0.64 -17.13 -4.15
N ALA A 48 0.22 -16.68 -2.97
CA ALA A 48 -0.13 -15.27 -2.76
C ALA A 48 1.09 -14.36 -2.91
N ILE A 49 2.23 -14.73 -2.32
CA ILE A 49 3.50 -13.99 -2.44
C ILE A 49 3.97 -13.96 -3.89
N ASN A 50 3.93 -15.08 -4.60
CA ASN A 50 4.35 -15.14 -6.00
C ASN A 50 3.48 -14.25 -6.89
N LYS A 51 2.15 -14.26 -6.66
CA LYS A 51 1.24 -13.35 -7.36
C LYS A 51 1.52 -11.88 -7.04
N ALA A 52 1.73 -11.54 -5.77
CA ALA A 52 2.06 -10.17 -5.36
C ALA A 52 3.36 -9.66 -6.00
N LYS A 53 4.42 -10.49 -6.00
CA LYS A 53 5.70 -10.16 -6.66
C LYS A 53 5.53 -9.95 -8.16
N PHE A 54 4.73 -10.80 -8.81
CA PHE A 54 4.47 -10.71 -10.25
C PHE A 54 3.74 -9.42 -10.63
N GLU A 55 2.67 -9.07 -9.91
CA GLU A 55 1.94 -7.81 -10.17
C GLU A 55 2.79 -6.59 -9.81
N TYR A 56 3.57 -6.65 -8.74
CA TYR A 56 4.49 -5.58 -8.37
C TYR A 56 5.54 -5.31 -9.46
N LYS A 57 6.06 -6.36 -10.10
CA LYS A 57 7.03 -6.21 -11.20
C LYS A 57 6.43 -5.42 -12.37
N LYS A 58 5.20 -5.76 -12.78
CA LYS A 58 4.49 -5.04 -13.85
C LYS A 58 4.23 -3.58 -13.49
N TYR A 59 3.78 -3.34 -12.26
CA TYR A 59 3.56 -1.99 -11.75
C TYR A 59 4.86 -1.18 -11.78
N ARG A 60 5.96 -1.74 -11.26
CA ARG A 60 7.27 -1.10 -11.24
C ARG A 60 7.75 -0.73 -12.64
N GLU A 61 7.66 -1.63 -13.61
CA GLU A 61 8.04 -1.35 -15.00
C GLU A 61 7.23 -0.18 -15.58
N ALA A 62 5.92 -0.12 -15.30
CA ALA A 62 5.06 0.98 -15.74
C ALA A 62 5.35 2.30 -15.01
N GLU A 63 5.71 2.25 -13.73
CA GLU A 63 6.07 3.42 -12.91
C GLU A 63 7.42 3.99 -13.34
N ASP A 64 8.42 3.14 -13.53
CA ASP A 64 9.77 3.50 -13.95
C ASP A 64 9.75 4.21 -15.33
N MET A 65 8.86 3.81 -16.25
CA MET A 65 8.68 4.52 -17.53
C MET A 65 8.11 5.93 -17.40
N LYS A 66 7.31 6.18 -16.36
CA LYS A 66 6.73 7.50 -16.07
C LYS A 66 7.59 8.33 -15.14
N TYR A 67 8.60 7.71 -14.54
CA TYR A 67 9.49 8.35 -13.60
C TYR A 67 10.33 9.40 -14.32
N ILE A 68 10.15 10.65 -13.91
CA ILE A 68 11.00 11.76 -14.33
C ILE A 68 11.74 12.18 -13.08
N SER A 69 13.06 11.93 -13.05
CA SER A 69 13.91 12.28 -11.92
C SER A 69 13.95 13.80 -11.73
N ASP A 70 14.12 14.25 -10.50
CA ASP A 70 14.39 15.68 -10.23
C ASP A 70 15.67 16.14 -10.94
N PHE A 71 16.63 15.23 -11.14
CA PHE A 71 17.80 15.49 -11.99
C PHE A 71 17.41 15.78 -13.44
N ASP A 72 16.50 15.00 -14.04
CA ASP A 72 16.03 15.23 -15.41
C ASP A 72 15.28 16.55 -15.54
N ARG A 73 14.59 16.98 -14.48
CA ARG A 73 13.91 18.28 -14.41
C ARG A 73 14.91 19.42 -14.37
N GLU A 74 15.93 19.33 -13.53
CA GLU A 74 16.97 20.36 -13.45
C GLU A 74 17.82 20.42 -14.72
N MET A 75 18.18 19.28 -15.30
CA MET A 75 18.92 19.26 -16.57
C MET A 75 18.09 19.87 -17.72
N LYS A 76 16.78 19.58 -17.80
CA LYS A 76 15.89 20.24 -18.77
C LYS A 76 15.81 21.75 -18.59
N LYS A 77 15.93 22.28 -17.36
CA LYS A 77 15.97 23.72 -17.11
C LYS A 77 17.27 24.33 -17.62
N LEU A 78 18.41 23.70 -17.32
CA LEU A 78 19.73 24.13 -17.76
C LEU A 78 19.86 24.14 -19.30
N LEU A 79 19.40 23.08 -19.97
CA LEU A 79 19.39 23.01 -21.44
C LEU A 79 18.42 24.02 -22.09
N LYS A 80 17.36 24.43 -21.39
CA LYS A 80 16.45 25.47 -21.86
C LYS A 80 17.03 26.88 -21.70
N SER A 81 17.82 27.13 -20.67
CA SER A 81 18.53 28.42 -20.51
C SER A 81 19.61 28.59 -21.57
N GLU A 82 20.42 27.57 -21.85
CA GLU A 82 21.48 27.64 -22.87
C GLU A 82 20.93 27.93 -24.28
N LYS A 83 19.80 27.31 -24.65
CA LYS A 83 19.13 27.57 -25.94
C LYS A 83 18.47 28.95 -26.05
N LYS A 84 18.28 29.64 -24.93
CA LYS A 84 17.74 30.99 -24.88
C LYS A 84 18.86 32.01 -25.10
N ASP A 85 20.02 31.77 -24.49
CA ASP A 85 21.20 32.61 -24.63
C ASP A 85 21.85 32.52 -26.04
N GLU A 86 21.69 31.40 -26.76
CA GLU A 86 22.08 31.28 -28.17
C GLU A 86 21.15 31.98 -29.17
N LYS A 87 19.90 32.27 -28.80
CA LYS A 87 18.93 32.95 -29.68
C LYS A 87 18.95 34.47 -29.58
N ASP A 88 19.53 35.00 -28.50
CA ASP A 88 19.68 36.44 -28.23
C ASP A 88 21.07 36.97 -28.63
N LYS A 89 21.89 36.17 -29.32
CA LYS A 89 23.17 36.54 -29.97
C LYS A 89 23.03 36.53 -31.49
#